data_AF-A0A4Q6GKX1-F1
#
_entry.id   AF-A0A4Q6GKX1-F1
#
_cell.length_a   1.000
_cell.length_b   1.000
_cell.length_c   1.000
_cell.angle_alpha   90.00
_cell.angle_beta   90.00
_cell.angle_gamma   90.00
#
_symmetry.space_group_name_H-M   'P 1'
#
loop_
_entity.id
_entity.type
_entity.pdbx_description
1 polymer ?
#
loop_
_entity_poly.entity_id
_entity_poly.type
_entity_poly.pdbx_seq_one_letter_code
_entity_poly.pdbx_strand_id
1 'polypeptide(L)'
;MSFPLRRYSSFLRVAGLCAAFLLLSACATSMPQTTPLGDSRQIVLVLTDGWDSTGGTLQRFERRGAAWQAVGTASPIAVGRNGSGWGTGLHPAQPGGPQKQEGDGRAPAGVFALGAAFGYAASDATRMPYQPMQASHYCMDVPESPLYNRIIDTRELGESAAKGSTEPMRLDLHNQGDPRYRKGLVIGHNTSAVPRGGSCIFAHLWRTAGEPTAGCTAMAPETMDALLGWLQPADKPLLVLLPRAEYLRVRSDWRLPAVEVSP
;
A
#
# COMPACT_ATOMS: atom_id res chain seq x y z
N MET A 1 -5.10 91.72 -54.13
CA MET A 1 -6.27 92.33 -53.47
C MET A 1 -6.79 91.35 -52.44
N SER A 2 -6.91 91.82 -51.19
CA SER A 2 -7.75 91.33 -50.09
C SER A 2 -7.46 89.97 -49.41
N PHE A 3 -6.91 90.10 -48.20
CA PHE A 3 -7.02 89.33 -46.95
C PHE A 3 -8.34 88.54 -46.70
N PRO A 4 -8.47 87.68 -45.65
CA PRO A 4 -7.49 86.81 -44.99
C PRO A 4 -8.00 85.40 -44.57
N LEU A 5 -7.04 84.61 -44.07
CA LEU A 5 -7.17 83.45 -43.20
C LEU A 5 -7.67 83.76 -41.77
N ARG A 6 -8.15 82.69 -41.11
CA ARG A 6 -8.17 82.35 -39.66
C ARG A 6 -9.38 82.73 -38.77
N ARG A 7 -10.02 81.65 -38.29
CA ARG A 7 -10.33 81.23 -36.89
C ARG A 7 -11.02 82.24 -35.96
N TYR A 8 -12.05 81.81 -35.22
CA TYR A 8 -11.91 81.25 -33.86
C TYR A 8 -13.22 80.78 -33.22
N SER A 9 -13.03 79.81 -32.31
CA SER A 9 -13.84 79.44 -31.13
C SER A 9 -15.26 78.92 -31.36
N SER A 10 -15.58 77.72 -30.87
CA SER A 10 -15.95 77.61 -29.46
C SER A 10 -16.18 76.17 -29.00
N PHE A 11 -15.54 75.79 -27.88
CA PHE A 11 -16.11 75.01 -26.74
C PHE A 11 -16.68 73.60 -27.03
N LEU A 12 -16.31 72.49 -26.36
CA LEU A 12 -16.17 72.25 -24.92
C LEU A 12 -15.70 70.78 -24.70
N ARG A 13 -14.72 70.55 -23.79
CA ARG A 13 -14.57 69.48 -22.75
C ARG A 13 -15.07 68.04 -23.05
N VAL A 14 -14.35 66.93 -22.81
CA VAL A 14 -13.94 66.31 -21.51
C VAL A 14 -13.12 65.04 -21.89
N ALA A 15 -11.80 64.96 -21.68
CA ALA A 15 -11.08 64.29 -20.58
C ALA A 15 -11.51 62.84 -20.21
N GLY A 16 -10.58 61.88 -20.26
CA GLY A 16 -10.64 60.68 -19.40
C GLY A 16 -10.25 59.34 -20.04
N LEU A 17 -8.96 59.11 -20.27
CA LEU A 17 -8.39 57.75 -20.28
C LEU A 17 -8.53 57.17 -18.86
N CYS A 18 -9.07 55.96 -18.72
CA CYS A 18 -8.73 55.02 -17.64
C CYS A 18 -9.17 53.61 -18.04
N ALA A 19 -8.30 52.89 -18.73
CA ALA A 19 -8.41 51.46 -18.94
C ALA A 19 -8.09 50.75 -17.62
N ALA A 20 -9.12 50.33 -16.87
CA ALA A 20 -8.96 49.52 -15.68
C ALA A 20 -8.78 48.04 -16.09
N PHE A 21 -7.52 47.63 -16.27
CA PHE A 21 -7.15 46.21 -16.25
C PHE A 21 -7.29 45.68 -14.83
N LEU A 22 -8.42 45.02 -14.54
CA LEU A 22 -8.62 44.24 -13.32
C LEU A 22 -7.73 43.00 -13.37
N LEU A 23 -6.51 43.11 -12.82
CA LEU A 23 -5.67 41.96 -12.47
C LEU A 23 -6.27 41.28 -11.24
N LEU A 24 -7.24 40.39 -11.47
CA LEU A 24 -7.67 39.40 -10.48
C LEU A 24 -6.52 38.41 -10.29
N SER A 25 -5.65 38.68 -9.30
CA SER A 25 -4.76 37.66 -8.75
C SER A 25 -5.61 36.58 -8.11
N ALA A 26 -5.89 35.53 -8.86
CA ALA A 26 -6.41 34.29 -8.31
C ALA A 26 -5.30 33.67 -7.44
N CYS A 27 -5.33 33.95 -6.14
CA CYS A 27 -4.70 33.09 -5.15
C CYS A 27 -5.43 31.74 -5.21
N ALA A 28 -5.03 30.87 -6.12
CA ALA A 28 -5.41 29.48 -6.10
C ALA A 28 -4.80 28.87 -4.83
N THR A 29 -5.58 28.85 -3.76
CA THR A 29 -5.30 28.03 -2.59
C THR A 29 -5.30 26.59 -3.07
N SER A 30 -4.11 26.01 -3.24
CA SER A 30 -3.97 24.59 -3.55
C SER A 30 -4.59 23.82 -2.38
N MET A 31 -5.73 23.18 -2.61
CA MET A 31 -6.25 22.23 -1.63
C MET A 31 -5.14 21.20 -1.36
N PRO A 32 -4.85 20.85 -0.11
CA PRO A 32 -3.85 19.85 0.19
C PRO A 32 -4.24 18.55 -0.51
N GLN A 33 -3.47 18.16 -1.52
CA GLN A 33 -3.65 16.87 -2.17
C GLN A 33 -3.45 15.79 -1.12
N THR A 34 -4.54 15.08 -0.79
CA THR A 34 -4.51 13.92 0.08
C THR A 34 -3.77 12.81 -0.65
N THR A 35 -2.57 12.47 -0.20
CA THR A 35 -1.81 11.36 -0.77
C THR A 35 -2.32 10.04 -0.20
N PRO A 36 -2.13 8.90 -0.90
CA PRO A 36 -2.39 7.55 -0.39
C PRO A 36 -1.75 7.24 0.97
N LEU A 37 -0.68 7.96 1.33
CA LEU A 37 0.04 7.76 2.60
C LEU A 37 -0.64 8.44 3.80
N GLY A 38 -1.54 9.39 3.56
CA GLY A 38 -2.21 10.16 4.62
C GLY A 38 -1.21 10.77 5.62
N ASP A 39 -1.47 10.51 6.91
CA ASP A 39 -0.63 10.93 8.03
C ASP A 39 0.30 9.83 8.56
N SER A 40 0.50 8.76 7.78
CA SER A 40 1.41 7.67 8.15
C SER A 40 2.82 8.19 8.44
N ARG A 41 3.44 7.60 9.48
CA ARG A 41 4.82 7.86 9.89
C ARG A 41 5.73 6.66 9.68
N GLN A 42 5.21 5.51 9.23
CA GLN A 42 5.98 4.30 8.96
C GLN A 42 5.58 3.67 7.63
N ILE A 43 6.57 3.41 6.77
CA ILE A 43 6.37 2.70 5.50
C ILE A 43 7.29 1.49 5.44
N VAL A 44 6.70 0.36 5.07
CA VAL A 44 7.41 -0.82 4.56
C VAL A 44 7.33 -0.76 3.04
N LEU A 45 8.42 -0.32 2.40
CA LEU A 45 8.49 -0.25 0.95
C LEU A 45 9.03 -1.57 0.40
N VAL A 46 8.23 -2.23 -0.41
CA VAL A 46 8.58 -3.42 -1.19
C VAL A 46 8.70 -3.03 -2.65
N LEU A 47 9.88 -3.25 -3.24
CA LEU A 47 10.13 -3.03 -4.66
C LEU A 47 10.47 -4.34 -5.36
N THR A 48 9.78 -4.61 -6.47
CA THR A 48 10.12 -5.67 -7.43
C THR A 48 10.66 -5.03 -8.71
N ASP A 49 11.44 -5.77 -9.51
CA ASP A 49 11.99 -5.21 -10.74
C ASP A 49 10.91 -4.97 -11.81
N GLY A 50 9.94 -5.86 -11.90
CA GLY A 50 8.79 -5.74 -12.79
C GLY A 50 7.54 -6.42 -12.25
N TRP A 51 6.50 -6.44 -13.09
CA TRP A 51 5.20 -7.03 -12.77
C TRP A 51 5.25 -8.53 -12.54
N ASP A 52 6.13 -9.25 -13.25
CA ASP A 52 6.22 -10.71 -13.18
C ASP A 52 7.42 -11.19 -12.34
N SER A 53 8.14 -10.27 -11.69
CA SER A 53 9.24 -10.60 -10.78
C SER A 53 8.70 -11.24 -9.51
N THR A 54 9.24 -12.41 -9.17
CA THR A 54 8.87 -13.17 -7.97
C THR A 54 9.68 -12.81 -6.73
N GLY A 55 10.76 -12.03 -6.91
CA GLY A 55 11.60 -11.52 -5.84
C GLY A 55 11.62 -10.00 -5.80
N GLY A 56 12.08 -9.46 -4.68
CA GLY A 56 12.22 -8.02 -4.50
C GLY A 56 12.99 -7.67 -3.24
N THR A 57 12.90 -6.39 -2.86
CA THR A 57 13.54 -5.85 -1.67
C THR A 57 12.51 -5.18 -0.78
N LEU A 58 12.65 -5.36 0.53
CA LEU A 58 11.90 -4.67 1.58
C LEU A 58 12.82 -3.68 2.29
N GLN A 59 12.42 -2.41 2.35
CA GLN A 59 13.09 -1.36 3.12
C GLN A 59 12.08 -0.66 4.03
N ARG A 60 12.46 -0.45 5.29
CA ARG A 60 11.65 0.29 6.28
C ARG A 60 12.00 1.77 6.23
N PHE A 61 11.00 2.63 6.39
CA PHE A 61 11.15 4.07 6.45
C PHE A 61 10.32 4.68 7.59
N GLU A 62 10.89 5.66 8.27
CA GLU A 62 10.20 6.51 9.24
C GLU A 62 10.06 7.93 8.72
N ARG A 63 8.96 8.59 9.05
CA ARG A 63 8.75 10.00 8.72
C ARG A 63 9.27 10.88 9.85
N ARG A 64 10.26 11.72 9.55
CA ARG A 64 10.78 12.76 10.45
C ARG A 64 10.50 14.14 9.86
N GLY A 65 9.51 14.83 10.44
CA GLY A 65 8.98 16.06 9.85
C GLY A 65 8.34 15.76 8.49
N ALA A 66 8.82 16.43 7.43
CA ALA A 66 8.34 16.21 6.07
C ALA A 66 9.05 15.08 5.32
N ALA A 67 10.21 14.62 5.81
CA ALA A 67 11.08 13.70 5.09
C ALA A 67 10.94 12.25 5.56
N TRP A 68 11.16 11.31 4.64
CA TRP A 68 11.32 9.90 4.95
C TRP A 68 12.78 9.56 5.17
N GLN A 69 13.08 8.79 6.21
CA GLN A 69 14.41 8.28 6.52
C GLN A 69 14.39 6.75 6.54
N ALA A 70 15.34 6.12 5.83
CA ALA A 70 15.50 4.68 5.86
C ALA A 70 15.93 4.19 7.25
N VAL A 71 15.36 3.07 7.70
CA VAL A 71 15.66 2.42 8.98
C VAL A 71 16.19 1.02 8.75
N GLY A 72 17.44 0.79 9.19
CA GLY A 72 18.16 -0.44 8.94
C GLY A 72 18.43 -0.69 7.46
N THR A 73 18.87 -1.90 7.13
CA THR A 73 19.19 -2.31 5.76
C THR A 73 17.98 -2.87 5.03
N ALA A 74 17.98 -2.76 3.71
CA ALA A 74 17.03 -3.47 2.87
C ALA A 74 17.25 -4.98 2.97
N SER A 75 16.19 -5.77 2.82
CA SER A 75 16.24 -7.22 2.90
C SER A 75 15.56 -7.88 1.70
N PRO A 76 16.06 -9.02 1.21
CA PRO A 76 15.39 -9.77 0.15
C PRO A 76 14.03 -10.28 0.62
N ILE A 77 13.07 -10.28 -0.30
CA ILE A 77 11.73 -10.87 -0.12
C ILE A 77 11.35 -11.69 -1.35
N ALA A 78 10.32 -12.53 -1.20
CA ALA A 78 9.63 -13.17 -2.32
C ALA A 78 8.16 -12.72 -2.33
N VAL A 79 7.58 -12.61 -3.53
CA VAL A 79 6.17 -12.26 -3.77
C VAL A 79 5.46 -13.41 -4.49
N GLY A 80 4.27 -13.16 -5.05
CA GLY A 80 3.51 -14.16 -5.80
C GLY A 80 4.32 -14.82 -6.92
N ARG A 81 4.05 -16.10 -7.19
CA ARG A 81 4.66 -16.89 -8.28
C ARG A 81 4.48 -16.30 -9.69
N ASN A 82 3.47 -15.46 -9.86
CA ASN A 82 3.23 -14.70 -11.09
C ASN A 82 3.59 -13.21 -10.91
N GLY A 83 4.35 -12.86 -9.87
CA GLY A 83 4.76 -11.51 -9.52
C GLY A 83 3.70 -10.73 -8.74
N SER A 84 3.38 -9.53 -9.21
CA SER A 84 2.43 -8.61 -8.57
C SER A 84 1.40 -8.06 -9.55
N GLY A 85 0.31 -7.50 -9.02
CA GLY A 85 -0.74 -6.84 -9.79
C GLY A 85 -1.49 -5.86 -8.91
N TRP A 86 -2.05 -4.80 -9.49
CA TRP A 86 -2.76 -3.75 -8.75
C TRP A 86 -3.85 -4.35 -7.85
N GLY A 87 -3.68 -4.13 -6.54
CA GLY A 87 -4.61 -4.58 -5.52
C GLY A 87 -5.69 -3.54 -5.23
N THR A 88 -6.54 -3.88 -4.26
CA THR A 88 -7.54 -2.98 -3.68
C THR A 88 -7.05 -2.56 -2.31
N GLY A 89 -6.52 -1.34 -2.21
CA GLY A 89 -5.94 -0.78 -0.99
C GLY A 89 -6.23 0.71 -0.83
N LEU A 90 -5.36 1.42 -0.11
CA LEU A 90 -5.46 2.85 0.20
C LEU A 90 -4.95 3.75 -0.93
N HIS A 91 -5.25 3.41 -2.18
CA HIS A 91 -4.85 4.18 -3.35
C HIS A 91 -5.98 4.20 -4.38
N PRO A 92 -6.05 5.22 -5.25
CA PRO A 92 -7.02 5.22 -6.33
C PRO A 92 -6.72 4.06 -7.31
N ALA A 93 -7.75 3.62 -8.03
CA ALA A 93 -7.61 2.66 -9.11
C ALA A 93 -6.51 3.12 -10.08
N GLN A 94 -5.64 2.19 -10.47
CA GLN A 94 -4.50 2.47 -11.33
C GLN A 94 -4.73 1.91 -12.74
N PRO A 95 -4.50 2.69 -13.80
CA PRO A 95 -4.55 2.19 -15.16
C PRO A 95 -3.28 1.39 -15.49
N GLY A 96 -3.41 0.44 -16.41
CA GLY A 96 -2.29 -0.35 -16.91
C GLY A 96 -1.77 -1.40 -15.91
N GLY A 97 -0.97 -2.34 -16.42
CA GLY A 97 -0.46 -3.46 -15.64
C GLY A 97 -1.53 -4.50 -15.25
N PRO A 98 -1.12 -5.63 -14.66
CA PRO A 98 -2.01 -6.66 -14.18
C PRO A 98 -2.90 -6.13 -13.04
N GLN A 99 -4.17 -6.54 -13.03
CA GLN A 99 -5.09 -6.28 -11.93
C GLN A 99 -5.21 -7.55 -11.08
N LYS A 100 -5.06 -7.42 -9.76
CA LYS A 100 -5.12 -8.57 -8.87
C LYS A 100 -6.54 -9.15 -8.84
N GLN A 101 -6.63 -10.47 -8.87
CA GLN A 101 -7.85 -11.24 -8.66
C GLN A 101 -7.57 -12.50 -7.82
N GLU A 102 -8.63 -13.17 -7.39
CA GLU A 102 -8.51 -14.43 -6.65
C GLU A 102 -7.83 -15.52 -7.50
N GLY A 103 -6.93 -16.28 -6.87
CA GLY A 103 -6.21 -17.38 -7.52
C GLY A 103 -5.16 -17.00 -8.59
N ASP A 104 -4.91 -15.72 -8.84
CA ASP A 104 -4.00 -15.27 -9.93
C ASP A 104 -2.51 -15.53 -9.66
N GLY A 105 -2.13 -15.92 -8.45
CA GLY A 105 -0.74 -16.12 -8.08
C GLY A 105 0.07 -14.83 -7.95
N ARG A 106 -0.56 -13.65 -7.87
CA ARG A 106 0.09 -12.34 -7.80
C ARG A 106 -0.06 -11.72 -6.42
N ALA A 107 0.98 -11.05 -5.94
CA ALA A 107 0.90 -10.20 -4.76
C ALA A 107 0.22 -8.85 -5.09
N PRO A 108 -0.56 -8.26 -4.18
CA PRO A 108 -1.17 -6.97 -4.44
C PRO A 108 -0.10 -5.87 -4.46
N ALA A 109 -0.03 -5.14 -5.57
CA ALA A 109 0.70 -3.89 -5.71
C ALA A 109 -0.20 -2.71 -5.32
N GLY A 110 0.36 -1.71 -4.65
CA GLY A 110 -0.41 -0.61 -4.08
C GLY A 110 0.08 -0.17 -2.71
N VAL A 111 -0.80 0.53 -1.99
CA VAL A 111 -0.62 0.99 -0.61
C VAL A 111 -1.64 0.27 0.28
N PHE A 112 -1.20 -0.37 1.35
CA PHE A 112 -2.05 -1.19 2.21
C PHE A 112 -1.81 -0.86 3.68
N ALA A 113 -2.88 -0.77 4.46
CA ALA A 113 -2.76 -0.78 5.91
C ALA A 113 -2.18 -2.12 6.37
N LEU A 114 -1.36 -2.10 7.42
CA LEU A 114 -0.93 -3.31 8.10
C LEU A 114 -1.88 -3.61 9.25
N GLY A 115 -2.46 -4.81 9.22
CA GLY A 115 -3.37 -5.31 10.24
C GLY A 115 -2.63 -5.96 11.42
N ALA A 116 -3.35 -6.85 12.12
CA ALA A 116 -2.78 -7.60 13.23
C ALA A 116 -1.59 -8.45 12.78
N ALA A 117 -0.57 -8.51 13.63
CA ALA A 117 0.41 -9.57 13.62
C ALA A 117 -0.24 -10.88 14.09
N PHE A 118 0.30 -12.01 13.65
CA PHE A 118 -0.15 -13.32 14.06
C PHE A 118 1.04 -14.28 14.14
N GLY A 119 0.84 -15.41 14.81
CA GLY A 119 1.83 -16.48 14.84
C GLY A 119 1.42 -17.63 15.73
N TYR A 120 2.29 -18.62 15.86
CA TYR A 120 1.99 -19.84 16.62
C TYR A 120 2.24 -19.70 18.12
N ALA A 121 3.04 -18.71 18.52
CA ALA A 121 3.32 -18.43 19.92
C ALA A 121 2.10 -17.80 20.60
N ALA A 122 2.01 -17.92 21.92
CA ALA A 122 0.94 -17.28 22.70
C ALA A 122 1.06 -15.75 22.69
N SER A 123 2.28 -15.23 22.49
CA SER A 123 2.63 -13.82 22.39
C SER A 123 3.88 -13.65 21.55
N ASP A 124 4.10 -12.46 21.00
CA ASP A 124 5.30 -12.11 20.22
C ASP A 124 5.82 -10.73 20.60
N ALA A 125 7.09 -10.46 20.30
CA ALA A 125 7.73 -9.17 20.53
C ALA A 125 7.30 -8.15 19.46
N THR A 126 6.06 -7.67 19.56
CA THR A 126 5.51 -6.65 18.68
C THR A 126 4.60 -5.68 19.44
N ARG A 127 4.45 -4.47 18.92
CA ARG A 127 3.46 -3.51 19.39
C ARG A 127 2.19 -3.52 18.55
N MET A 128 2.21 -4.19 17.39
CA MET A 128 1.00 -4.43 16.61
C MET A 128 0.02 -5.30 17.42
N PRO A 129 -1.30 -5.17 17.20
CA PRO A 129 -2.24 -6.15 17.71
C PRO A 129 -1.78 -7.55 17.31
N TYR A 130 -1.79 -8.49 18.24
CA TYR A 130 -1.28 -9.84 18.01
C TYR A 130 -2.38 -10.87 18.24
N GLN A 131 -2.55 -11.79 17.28
CA GLN A 131 -3.47 -12.92 17.42
C GLN A 131 -2.69 -14.25 17.42
N PRO A 132 -2.68 -14.99 18.54
CA PRO A 132 -2.09 -16.32 18.59
C PRO A 132 -2.97 -17.32 17.83
N MET A 133 -2.40 -17.92 16.79
CA MET A 133 -3.10 -18.86 15.91
C MET A 133 -3.28 -20.22 16.58
N GLN A 134 -4.51 -20.71 16.56
CA GLN A 134 -4.91 -22.04 17.03
C GLN A 134 -5.29 -22.94 15.85
N ALA A 135 -5.37 -24.25 16.07
CA ALA A 135 -5.74 -25.22 15.02
C ALA A 135 -7.10 -24.94 14.37
N SER A 136 -8.01 -24.29 15.10
CA SER A 136 -9.34 -23.91 14.62
C SER A 136 -9.38 -22.63 13.79
N HIS A 137 -8.25 -21.95 13.60
CA HIS A 137 -8.21 -20.71 12.84
C HIS A 137 -7.98 -20.98 11.36
N TYR A 138 -8.83 -20.37 10.52
CA TYR A 138 -8.76 -20.42 9.07
C TYR A 138 -8.89 -19.01 8.52
N CYS A 139 -8.17 -18.68 7.46
CA CYS A 139 -8.53 -17.52 6.66
C CYS A 139 -9.48 -17.97 5.55
N MET A 140 -10.66 -17.36 5.47
CA MET A 140 -11.66 -17.78 4.48
C MET A 140 -11.33 -17.25 3.09
N ASP A 141 -10.83 -18.14 2.24
CA ASP A 141 -10.42 -17.91 0.85
C ASP A 141 -11.50 -18.31 -0.19
N VAL A 142 -12.70 -18.69 0.26
CA VAL A 142 -13.84 -19.06 -0.60
C VAL A 142 -14.68 -17.83 -0.96
N PRO A 143 -14.70 -17.36 -2.23
CA PRO A 143 -15.37 -16.11 -2.61
C PRO A 143 -16.87 -16.03 -2.30
N GLU A 144 -17.56 -17.17 -2.33
CA GLU A 144 -19.00 -17.26 -2.07
C GLU A 144 -19.34 -17.26 -0.57
N SER A 145 -18.35 -17.40 0.30
CA SER A 145 -18.56 -17.43 1.74
C SER A 145 -18.90 -16.02 2.28
N PRO A 146 -19.88 -15.88 3.18
CA PRO A 146 -20.12 -14.61 3.88
C PRO A 146 -18.95 -14.20 4.81
N LEU A 147 -18.02 -15.13 5.06
CA LEU A 147 -16.83 -14.91 5.88
C LEU A 147 -15.59 -14.60 5.03
N TYR A 148 -15.73 -14.48 3.71
CA TYR A 148 -14.62 -14.30 2.76
C TYR A 148 -13.63 -13.19 3.17
N ASN A 149 -12.34 -13.47 2.95
CA ASN A 149 -11.19 -12.64 3.28
C ASN A 149 -11.11 -12.25 4.77
N ARG A 150 -11.43 -13.19 5.67
CA ARG A 150 -11.33 -12.99 7.13
C ARG A 150 -10.70 -14.20 7.79
N ILE A 151 -9.89 -13.96 8.82
CA ILE A 151 -9.48 -15.00 9.77
C ILE A 151 -10.66 -15.27 10.70
N ILE A 152 -11.09 -16.53 10.76
CA ILE A 152 -12.21 -17.02 11.56
C ILE A 152 -11.73 -18.08 12.56
N ASP A 153 -12.52 -18.35 13.58
CA ASP A 153 -12.30 -19.45 14.53
C ASP A 153 -13.49 -20.43 14.47
N THR A 154 -13.24 -21.68 14.05
CA THR A 154 -14.28 -22.72 13.94
C THR A 154 -14.84 -23.15 15.29
N ARG A 155 -14.16 -22.89 16.41
CA ARG A 155 -14.71 -23.15 17.75
C ARG A 155 -15.88 -22.21 18.08
N GLU A 156 -15.86 -21.01 17.50
CA GLU A 156 -16.89 -19.99 17.72
C GLU A 156 -18.01 -20.09 16.67
N LEU A 157 -17.66 -20.35 15.42
CA LEU A 157 -18.59 -20.33 14.29
C LEU A 157 -19.08 -21.71 13.85
N GLY A 158 -18.51 -22.79 14.41
CA GLY A 158 -18.73 -24.18 14.01
C GLY A 158 -17.83 -24.62 12.86
N GLU A 159 -17.57 -25.93 12.76
CA GLU A 159 -16.65 -26.51 11.75
C GLU A 159 -17.05 -26.22 10.30
N SER A 160 -18.35 -26.13 10.03
CA SER A 160 -18.86 -25.80 8.70
C SER A 160 -18.51 -24.38 8.25
N ALA A 161 -18.15 -23.48 9.18
CA ALA A 161 -17.72 -22.13 8.85
C ALA A 161 -16.44 -22.10 8.01
N ALA A 162 -15.55 -23.09 8.17
CA ALA A 162 -14.32 -23.24 7.39
C ALA A 162 -14.50 -24.07 6.10
N LYS A 163 -15.74 -24.47 5.75
CA LYS A 163 -15.99 -25.39 4.64
C LYS A 163 -15.42 -24.84 3.31
N GLY A 164 -14.54 -25.63 2.71
CA GLY A 164 -13.93 -25.32 1.41
C GLY A 164 -12.73 -24.39 1.51
N SER A 165 -12.42 -23.84 2.69
CA SER A 165 -11.22 -23.04 2.86
C SER A 165 -9.96 -23.89 2.69
N THR A 166 -8.95 -23.34 2.03
CA THR A 166 -7.64 -24.00 1.83
C THR A 166 -6.53 -23.37 2.65
N GLU A 167 -6.88 -22.43 3.54
CA GLU A 167 -5.92 -21.56 4.22
C GLU A 167 -6.02 -21.68 5.76
N PRO A 168 -5.62 -22.83 6.35
CA PRO A 168 -5.53 -22.97 7.80
C PRO A 168 -4.41 -22.09 8.33
N MET A 169 -4.66 -21.37 9.41
CA MET A 169 -3.67 -20.46 9.99
C MET A 169 -2.56 -21.17 10.77
N ARG A 170 -2.73 -22.46 11.09
CA ARG A 170 -1.71 -23.37 11.64
C ARG A 170 -1.20 -24.34 10.57
N LEU A 171 -0.58 -23.80 9.51
CA LEU A 171 -0.02 -24.59 8.40
C LEU A 171 0.88 -25.74 8.86
N ASP A 172 1.60 -25.58 9.96
CA ASP A 172 2.43 -26.63 10.55
C ASP A 172 1.65 -27.90 10.90
N LEU A 173 0.40 -27.76 11.35
CA LEU A 173 -0.48 -28.87 11.69
C LEU A 173 -1.12 -29.54 10.47
N HIS A 174 -1.21 -28.82 9.34
CA HIS A 174 -1.89 -29.29 8.13
C HIS A 174 -0.94 -29.64 6.98
N ASN A 175 0.32 -29.21 7.04
CA ASN A 175 1.29 -29.34 5.95
C ASN A 175 2.71 -29.63 6.47
N GLN A 176 2.90 -30.78 7.11
CA GLN A 176 4.22 -31.33 7.46
C GLN A 176 5.16 -30.34 8.19
N GLY A 177 4.64 -29.55 9.14
CA GLY A 177 5.47 -28.58 9.87
C GLY A 177 5.82 -27.31 9.09
N ASP A 178 5.07 -26.98 8.04
CA ASP A 178 5.24 -25.77 7.23
C ASP A 178 5.35 -24.50 8.12
N PRO A 179 6.49 -23.79 8.09
CA PRO A 179 6.77 -22.72 9.04
C PRO A 179 6.23 -21.36 8.59
N ARG A 180 5.62 -21.25 7.40
CA ARG A 180 5.27 -19.95 6.79
C ARG A 180 4.49 -19.05 7.74
N TYR A 181 3.48 -19.59 8.43
CA TYR A 181 2.59 -18.83 9.32
C TYR A 181 3.02 -18.85 10.79
N ARG A 182 4.22 -19.37 11.08
CA ARG A 182 4.77 -19.32 12.43
C ARG A 182 4.85 -17.90 12.97
N LYS A 183 5.05 -16.93 12.08
CA LYS A 183 5.03 -15.49 12.34
C LYS A 183 4.64 -14.73 11.08
N GLY A 184 3.77 -13.75 11.22
CA GLY A 184 3.35 -12.92 10.09
C GLY A 184 2.49 -11.73 10.50
N LEU A 185 1.99 -11.01 9.50
CA LEU A 185 1.04 -9.92 9.68
C LEU A 185 0.07 -9.83 8.50
N VAL A 186 -1.13 -9.34 8.78
CA VAL A 186 -2.17 -9.13 7.78
C VAL A 186 -1.86 -7.91 6.91
N ILE A 187 -1.95 -8.07 5.60
CA ILE A 187 -1.91 -6.96 4.64
C ILE A 187 -3.34 -6.62 4.27
N GLY A 188 -3.75 -5.37 4.49
CA GLY A 188 -5.10 -4.86 4.27
C GLY A 188 -5.48 -4.70 2.80
N HIS A 189 -5.39 -5.78 2.03
CA HIS A 189 -5.89 -5.88 0.66
C HIS A 189 -7.33 -6.40 0.66
N ASN A 190 -8.19 -5.78 -0.15
CA ASN A 190 -9.59 -6.18 -0.33
C ASN A 190 -10.36 -6.29 1.00
N THR A 191 -10.20 -5.31 1.90
CA THR A 191 -10.78 -5.34 3.25
C THR A 191 -12.31 -5.31 3.28
N SER A 192 -12.94 -4.82 2.21
CA SER A 192 -14.40 -4.89 2.02
C SER A 192 -14.88 -6.28 1.61
N ALA A 193 -13.97 -7.26 1.49
CA ALA A 193 -14.24 -8.64 1.11
C ALA A 193 -15.05 -8.75 -0.19
N VAL A 194 -14.70 -7.96 -1.20
CA VAL A 194 -15.35 -8.06 -2.52
C VAL A 194 -15.00 -9.43 -3.11
N PRO A 195 -16.01 -10.29 -3.40
CA PRO A 195 -15.76 -11.64 -3.90
C PRO A 195 -14.85 -11.64 -5.13
N ARG A 196 -13.92 -12.59 -5.18
CA ARG A 196 -12.92 -12.77 -6.25
C ARG A 196 -11.90 -11.64 -6.38
N GLY A 197 -11.87 -10.66 -5.46
CA GLY A 197 -10.85 -9.61 -5.42
C GLY A 197 -9.48 -10.06 -4.88
N GLY A 198 -9.30 -11.36 -4.59
CA GLY A 198 -8.16 -11.88 -3.83
C GLY A 198 -8.41 -11.83 -2.32
N SER A 199 -7.85 -12.79 -1.60
CA SER A 199 -8.05 -12.98 -0.16
C SER A 199 -6.78 -13.45 0.54
N CYS A 200 -6.81 -13.42 1.87
CA CYS A 200 -5.80 -14.03 2.74
C CYS A 200 -4.37 -13.60 2.40
N ILE A 201 -4.20 -12.29 2.19
CA ILE A 201 -2.89 -11.72 1.88
C ILE A 201 -2.16 -11.37 3.17
N PHE A 202 -0.99 -11.97 3.33
CA PHE A 202 -0.13 -11.80 4.50
C PHE A 202 1.28 -11.40 4.10
N ALA A 203 2.01 -10.81 5.03
CA ALA A 203 3.47 -10.93 5.07
C ALA A 203 3.83 -12.05 6.04
N HIS A 204 4.68 -12.99 5.63
CA HIS A 204 4.97 -14.20 6.41
C HIS A 204 6.40 -14.71 6.21
N LEU A 205 6.77 -15.80 6.90
CA LEU A 205 8.11 -16.38 6.77
C LEU A 205 8.26 -17.15 5.45
N TRP A 206 9.47 -17.17 4.89
CA TRP A 206 9.80 -18.13 3.85
C TRP A 206 9.60 -19.57 4.34
N ARG A 207 9.12 -20.42 3.45
CA ARG A 207 9.27 -21.88 3.59
C ARG A 207 10.69 -22.27 3.22
N THR A 208 11.11 -21.85 2.03
CA THR A 208 12.49 -21.92 1.53
C THR A 208 12.92 -20.52 1.09
N ALA A 209 14.18 -20.16 1.30
CA ALA A 209 14.69 -18.84 0.93
C ALA A 209 14.43 -18.51 -0.56
N GLY A 210 13.79 -17.37 -0.82
CA GLY A 210 13.46 -16.92 -2.18
C GLY A 210 12.31 -17.66 -2.88
N GLU A 211 11.67 -18.62 -2.22
CA GLU A 211 10.54 -19.35 -2.78
C GLU A 211 9.33 -18.41 -3.00
N PRO A 212 8.75 -18.36 -4.21
CA PRO A 212 7.58 -17.54 -4.47
C PRO A 212 6.34 -18.01 -3.71
N THR A 213 5.44 -17.08 -3.45
CA THR A 213 4.18 -17.33 -2.73
C THR A 213 3.01 -17.54 -3.70
N ALA A 214 1.80 -17.77 -3.16
CA ALA A 214 0.57 -17.72 -3.94
C ALA A 214 0.00 -16.29 -4.11
N GLY A 215 0.58 -15.29 -3.46
CA GLY A 215 0.08 -13.91 -3.44
C GLY A 215 0.49 -13.10 -2.20
N CYS A 216 1.08 -13.74 -1.19
CA CYS A 216 1.67 -13.09 -0.03
C CYS A 216 3.05 -12.48 -0.32
N THR A 217 3.61 -11.79 0.68
CA THR A 217 5.02 -11.39 0.72
C THR A 217 5.77 -12.24 1.74
N ALA A 218 6.80 -12.98 1.33
CA ALA A 218 7.56 -13.86 2.21
C ALA A 218 8.98 -13.33 2.46
N MET A 219 9.52 -13.56 3.65
CA MET A 219 10.83 -13.05 4.07
C MET A 219 11.53 -13.97 5.09
N ALA A 220 12.81 -13.71 5.35
CA ALA A 220 13.56 -14.41 6.39
C ALA A 220 12.99 -14.14 7.80
N PRO A 221 13.14 -15.07 8.77
CA PRO A 221 12.75 -14.86 10.17
C PRO A 221 13.31 -13.57 10.78
N GLU A 222 14.59 -13.27 10.52
CA GLU A 222 15.26 -12.10 11.09
C GLU A 222 14.68 -10.80 10.53
N THR A 223 14.30 -10.80 9.25
CA THR A 223 13.60 -9.68 8.61
C THR A 223 12.22 -9.47 9.22
N MET A 224 11.48 -10.56 9.46
CA MET A 224 10.16 -10.50 10.09
C MET A 224 10.24 -10.01 11.54
N ASP A 225 11.22 -10.48 12.31
CA ASP A 225 11.45 -10.05 13.69
C ASP A 225 11.81 -8.57 13.76
N ALA A 226 12.72 -8.11 12.89
CA ALA A 226 13.08 -6.70 12.79
C ALA A 226 11.89 -5.83 12.36
N LEU A 227 11.02 -6.35 11.47
CA LEU A 227 9.81 -5.66 11.06
C LEU A 227 8.81 -5.54 12.22
N LEU A 228 8.42 -6.65 12.85
CA LEU A 228 7.43 -6.67 13.93
C LEU A 228 7.86 -5.89 15.17
N GLY A 229 9.16 -5.91 15.51
CA GLY A 229 9.70 -5.13 16.63
C GLY A 229 9.77 -3.62 16.36
N TRP A 230 9.78 -3.21 15.08
CA TRP A 230 9.84 -1.81 14.66
C TRP A 230 8.47 -1.16 14.50
N LEU A 231 7.46 -1.91 14.02
CA LEU A 231 6.12 -1.39 13.75
C LEU A 231 5.44 -0.81 15.01
N GLN A 232 4.82 0.36 14.83
CA GLN A 232 4.09 1.09 15.86
C GLN A 232 2.67 1.38 15.35
N PRO A 233 1.59 0.85 15.96
CA PRO A 233 0.22 1.12 15.50
C PRO A 233 -0.13 2.61 15.45
N ALA A 234 0.38 3.39 16.41
CA ALA A 234 0.16 4.83 16.49
C ALA A 234 0.78 5.61 15.31
N ASP A 235 1.74 5.00 14.59
CA ASP A 235 2.37 5.57 13.40
C ASP A 235 1.65 5.22 12.10
N LYS A 236 0.53 4.46 12.19
CA LYS A 236 -0.30 4.04 11.06
C LYS A 236 0.57 3.42 9.95
N PRO A 237 1.27 2.31 10.24
CA PRO A 237 2.24 1.77 9.32
C PRO A 237 1.56 1.24 8.05
N LEU A 238 2.17 1.51 6.90
CA LEU A 238 1.68 1.09 5.59
C LEU A 238 2.69 0.16 4.92
N LEU A 239 2.21 -0.82 4.16
CA LEU A 239 3.01 -1.53 3.18
C LEU A 239 2.75 -0.94 1.80
N VAL A 240 3.82 -0.61 1.09
CA VAL A 240 3.78 -0.14 -0.29
C VAL A 240 4.52 -1.17 -1.14
N LEU A 241 3.82 -1.90 -1.99
CA LEU A 241 4.43 -2.86 -2.91
C LEU A 241 4.27 -2.34 -4.33
N LEU A 242 5.38 -2.10 -5.03
CA LEU A 242 5.34 -1.58 -6.40
C LEU A 242 6.46 -2.19 -7.26
N PRO A 243 6.19 -2.54 -8.52
CA PRO A 243 7.24 -2.66 -9.53
C PRO A 243 8.00 -1.33 -9.67
N ARG A 244 9.30 -1.41 -9.96
CA ARG A 244 10.18 -0.24 -10.01
C ARG A 244 9.68 0.87 -10.95
N ALA A 245 9.18 0.50 -12.13
CA ALA A 245 8.63 1.46 -13.09
C ALA A 245 7.41 2.22 -12.52
N GLU A 246 6.52 1.52 -11.81
CA GLU A 246 5.36 2.13 -11.18
C GLU A 246 5.73 2.98 -9.98
N TYR A 247 6.68 2.52 -9.15
CA TYR A 247 7.25 3.33 -8.08
C TYR A 247 7.77 4.66 -8.62
N LEU A 248 8.59 4.63 -9.69
CA LEU A 248 9.11 5.87 -10.31
C LEU A 248 7.98 6.77 -10.82
N ARG A 249 6.94 6.19 -11.43
CA ARG A 249 5.79 6.92 -11.96
C ARG A 249 5.00 7.63 -10.86
N VAL A 250 4.68 6.95 -9.75
CA VAL A 250 3.78 7.49 -8.71
C VAL A 250 4.52 8.15 -7.54
N ARG A 251 5.84 8.00 -7.43
CA ARG A 251 6.63 8.45 -6.25
C ARG A 251 6.37 9.89 -5.87
N SER A 252 6.37 10.81 -6.85
CA SER A 252 6.17 12.23 -6.59
C SER A 252 4.75 12.49 -6.06
N ASP A 253 3.74 12.02 -6.80
CA ASP A 253 2.33 12.24 -6.49
C ASP A 253 1.92 11.61 -5.15
N TRP A 254 2.48 10.45 -4.84
CA TRP A 254 2.20 9.73 -3.58
C TRP A 254 3.14 10.14 -2.45
N ARG A 255 4.17 10.96 -2.72
CA ARG A 255 5.22 11.38 -1.78
C ARG A 255 5.92 10.19 -1.11
N LEU A 256 6.23 9.17 -1.91
CA LEU A 256 6.95 7.98 -1.45
C LEU A 256 8.39 8.32 -1.06
N PRO A 257 9.01 7.57 -0.12
CA PRO A 257 10.41 7.71 0.21
C PRO A 257 11.32 7.62 -1.02
N ALA A 258 12.45 8.32 -0.99
CA ALA A 258 13.52 8.09 -1.94
C ALA A 258 14.24 6.78 -1.59
N VAL A 259 14.42 5.91 -2.57
CA VAL A 259 15.34 4.78 -2.45
C VAL A 259 16.64 5.21 -3.12
N GLU A 260 17.74 5.21 -2.35
CA GLU A 260 19.06 5.36 -2.94
C GLU A 260 19.31 4.13 -3.82
N VAL A 261 19.50 4.36 -5.11
CA VAL A 261 20.05 3.34 -6.00
C VAL A 261 21.52 3.29 -5.63
N SER A 262 21.92 2.30 -4.82
CA SER A 262 23.35 2.01 -4.72
C SER A 262 23.84 1.71 -6.15
N PRO A 263 24.88 2.41 -6.62
CA PRO A 263 25.39 2.26 -7.99
C PRO A 263 25.84 0.84 -8.31
#